data_AF-A0A1H3ABI1-F1
#
_entry.id   AF-A0A1H3ABI1-F1
#
_cell.length_a   1.000
_cell.length_b   1.000
_cell.length_c   1.000
_cell.angle_alpha   90.00
_cell.angle_beta   90.00
_cell.angle_gamma   90.00
#
_symmetry.space_group_name_H-M   'P 1'
#
loop_
_entity.id
_entity.type
_entity.pdbx_description
1 polymer ?
#
loop_
_entity_poly.entity_id
_entity_poly.type
_entity_poly.pdbx_seq_one_letter_code
_entity_poly.pdbx_strand_id
1 'polypeptide(L)'
;MKRIHVAAAVIRAADGRVLIARRPDDKHQGGLWEFPGGKVEDGEAVEAALARELAEELGIAVTQARPLIQVRHDYPDKQVLLDVWEVGAFTGEAHGAEGQPLAWVAPRHLADYAFPAANAPIVAAARLPDRYLITPDELEPQDLLAGVRQAIAEGIRLIQLRAPGMFDAQYRDLAVDIQGVCAGKAQLMLKGPLEWLGDFPAAGWHLTAKQLRDYAARGRPFPAERWLAASCHDAEELALASTMGVDFVTLSPLQATRTHPEAQPLGWDAASELLRGFDKPAFLLGGVGPDDLPRAWQIGAQGIAGIRALWKGALD
;
A
#
# COMPACT_ATOMS: atom_id res chain seq x y z
N MET A 1 8.42 -8.48 27.73
CA MET A 1 7.89 -9.74 27.17
C MET A 1 8.69 -10.07 25.91
N LYS A 2 8.94 -11.34 25.58
CA LYS A 2 9.61 -11.69 24.31
C LYS A 2 8.63 -11.41 23.16
N ARG A 3 9.05 -10.65 22.14
CA ARG A 3 8.24 -10.40 20.94
C ARG A 3 8.26 -11.66 20.07
N ILE A 4 7.09 -12.13 19.67
CA ILE A 4 6.92 -13.26 18.77
C ILE A 4 7.11 -12.74 17.35
N HIS A 5 7.98 -13.39 16.58
CA HIS A 5 8.22 -13.06 15.18
C HIS A 5 7.50 -14.08 14.30
N VAL A 6 6.69 -13.59 13.36
CA VAL A 6 5.88 -14.42 12.45
C VAL A 6 6.21 -14.01 11.03
N ALA A 7 6.56 -14.99 10.19
CA ALA A 7 6.67 -14.82 8.74
C ALA A 7 5.31 -15.15 8.11
N ALA A 8 4.74 -14.24 7.34
CA ALA A 8 3.43 -14.44 6.69
C ALA A 8 3.49 -14.08 5.20
N ALA A 9 2.60 -14.67 4.41
CA ALA A 9 2.64 -14.56 2.96
C ALA A 9 1.35 -13.97 2.35
N VAL A 10 1.51 -12.90 1.55
CA VAL A 10 0.54 -12.51 0.53
C VAL A 10 0.92 -13.23 -0.76
N ILE A 11 0.30 -14.38 -1.00
CA ILE A 11 0.60 -15.24 -2.15
C ILE A 11 -0.29 -14.83 -3.32
N ARG A 12 0.30 -14.49 -4.47
CA ARG A 12 -0.44 -14.10 -5.67
C ARG A 12 -0.47 -15.22 -6.70
N ALA A 13 -1.65 -15.53 -7.21
CA ALA A 13 -1.82 -16.35 -8.40
C ALA A 13 -1.47 -15.56 -9.67
N ALA A 14 -1.30 -16.26 -10.79
CA ALA A 14 -1.04 -15.66 -12.10
C ALA A 14 -2.15 -14.67 -12.56
N ASP A 15 -3.38 -14.85 -12.08
CA ASP A 15 -4.52 -13.95 -12.34
C ASP A 15 -4.63 -12.78 -11.34
N GLY A 16 -3.67 -12.66 -10.41
CA GLY A 16 -3.60 -11.60 -9.42
C GLY A 16 -4.46 -11.81 -8.16
N ARG A 17 -5.22 -12.92 -8.06
CA ARG A 17 -5.91 -13.28 -6.81
C ARG A 17 -4.90 -13.59 -5.70
N VAL A 18 -5.31 -13.31 -4.47
CA VAL A 18 -4.53 -13.53 -3.26
C VAL A 18 -5.08 -14.76 -2.53
N LEU A 19 -4.21 -15.65 -2.10
CA LEU A 19 -4.59 -16.80 -1.28
C LEU A 19 -4.77 -16.36 0.18
N ILE A 20 -5.90 -16.76 0.77
CA ILE A 20 -6.17 -16.61 2.20
C ILE A 20 -6.63 -17.96 2.77
N ALA A 21 -6.34 -18.19 4.05
CA ALA A 21 -6.75 -19.39 4.78
C ALA A 21 -7.73 -19.00 5.88
N ARG A 22 -8.64 -19.91 6.24
CA ARG A 22 -9.55 -19.71 7.37
C ARG A 22 -9.06 -20.49 8.58
N ARG A 23 -8.91 -19.79 9.71
CA ARG A 23 -8.52 -20.42 10.98
C ARG A 23 -9.55 -21.46 11.41
N PRO A 24 -9.11 -22.63 11.89
CA PRO A 24 -9.98 -23.56 12.60
C PRO A 24 -10.75 -22.84 13.72
N ASP A 25 -12.03 -23.17 13.89
CA ASP A 25 -12.92 -22.50 14.85
C ASP A 25 -12.45 -22.65 16.32
N ASP A 26 -11.64 -23.66 16.61
CA ASP A 26 -11.11 -23.99 17.93
C ASP A 26 -9.77 -23.31 18.29
N LYS A 27 -9.12 -22.59 17.35
CA LYS A 27 -7.88 -21.83 17.60
C LYS A 27 -8.16 -20.40 18.09
N HIS A 28 -7.13 -19.72 18.60
CA HIS A 28 -7.24 -18.32 19.04
C HIS A 28 -7.67 -17.40 17.87
N GLN A 29 -8.79 -16.69 18.04
CA GLN A 29 -9.48 -15.96 16.97
C GLN A 29 -9.94 -16.86 15.81
N GLY A 30 -10.44 -18.06 16.14
CA GLY A 30 -10.98 -19.03 15.19
C GLY A 30 -12.12 -18.48 14.34
N GLY A 31 -12.25 -19.03 13.13
CA GLY A 31 -13.25 -18.61 12.15
C GLY A 31 -12.90 -17.36 11.34
N LEU A 32 -11.90 -16.56 11.76
CA LEU A 32 -11.33 -15.45 10.97
C LEU A 32 -10.44 -15.96 9.83
N TRP A 33 -10.26 -15.12 8.82
CA TRP A 33 -9.32 -15.34 7.73
C TRP A 33 -7.93 -14.81 8.08
N GLU A 34 -6.91 -15.40 7.47
CA GLU A 34 -5.52 -15.01 7.65
C GLU A 34 -4.69 -15.19 6.38
N PHE A 35 -3.51 -14.58 6.42
CA PHE A 35 -2.45 -14.82 5.45
C PHE A 35 -1.61 -16.01 5.94
N PRO A 36 -1.39 -17.05 5.14
CA PRO A 36 -0.63 -18.24 5.54
C PRO A 36 0.78 -17.93 6.03
N GLY A 37 1.30 -18.77 6.92
CA GLY A 37 2.62 -18.63 7.52
C GLY A 37 2.63 -18.85 9.03
N GLY A 38 3.82 -18.80 9.62
CA GLY A 38 3.99 -19.20 11.01
C GLY A 38 5.19 -18.54 11.69
N LYS A 39 5.61 -19.13 12.81
CA LYS A 39 6.60 -18.50 13.69
C LYS A 39 7.99 -18.67 13.11
N VAL A 40 8.79 -17.61 13.21
CA VAL A 40 10.22 -17.67 12.94
C VAL A 40 10.91 -18.28 14.15
N GLU A 41 11.67 -19.35 13.95
CA GLU A 41 12.43 -20.02 15.00
C GLU A 41 13.68 -19.22 15.41
N ASP A 42 14.23 -19.50 16.59
CA ASP A 42 15.39 -18.79 17.11
C ASP A 42 16.62 -19.04 16.20
N GLY A 43 17.10 -17.99 15.54
CA GLY A 43 18.23 -18.05 14.60
C GLY A 43 17.84 -18.38 13.15
N GLU A 44 16.56 -18.60 12.86
CA GLU A 44 16.04 -18.85 11.52
C GLU A 44 15.93 -17.54 10.72
N ALA A 45 16.33 -17.59 9.44
CA ALA A 45 16.08 -16.48 8.52
C ALA A 45 14.59 -16.39 8.17
N VAL A 46 14.05 -15.18 8.01
CA VAL A 46 12.60 -14.98 7.77
C VAL A 46 12.15 -15.70 6.50
N GLU A 47 12.95 -15.64 5.44
CA GLU A 47 12.68 -16.33 4.18
C GLU A 47 12.68 -17.85 4.32
N ALA A 48 13.54 -18.39 5.19
CA ALA A 48 13.59 -19.82 5.47
C ALA A 48 12.34 -20.27 6.26
N ALA A 49 11.95 -19.50 7.27
CA ALA A 49 10.71 -19.71 8.02
C ALA A 49 9.50 -19.67 7.08
N LEU A 50 9.39 -18.63 6.25
CA LEU A 50 8.32 -18.49 5.26
C LEU A 50 8.24 -19.71 4.33
N ALA A 51 9.37 -20.14 3.76
CA ALA A 51 9.39 -21.27 2.84
C ALA A 51 8.98 -22.59 3.52
N ARG A 52 9.45 -22.82 4.77
CA ARG A 52 9.08 -23.99 5.57
C ARG A 52 7.59 -24.00 5.89
N GLU A 53 7.08 -22.92 6.46
CA GLU A 53 5.67 -22.80 6.87
C GLU A 53 4.72 -22.96 5.67
N LEU A 54 5.03 -22.35 4.51
CA LEU A 54 4.19 -22.51 3.31
C LEU A 54 4.27 -23.93 2.72
N ALA A 55 5.40 -24.63 2.87
CA ALA A 55 5.50 -26.03 2.47
C ALA A 55 4.67 -26.94 3.38
N GLU A 56 4.69 -26.69 4.69
CA GLU A 56 3.94 -27.45 5.70
C GLU A 56 2.43 -27.19 5.63
N GLU A 57 2.01 -25.93 5.58
CA GLU A 57 0.59 -25.56 5.64
C GLU A 57 -0.13 -25.68 4.29
N LEU A 58 0.58 -25.47 3.18
CA LEU A 58 -0.02 -25.35 1.84
C LEU A 58 0.51 -26.35 0.80
N GLY A 59 1.61 -27.05 1.08
CA GLY A 59 2.26 -27.94 0.13
C GLY A 59 2.90 -27.23 -1.07
N ILE A 60 3.29 -25.95 -0.93
CA ILE A 60 3.93 -25.17 -2.00
C ILE A 60 5.39 -24.88 -1.69
N ALA A 61 6.23 -24.79 -2.72
CA ALA A 61 7.61 -24.35 -2.59
C ALA A 61 7.81 -22.98 -3.24
N VAL A 62 8.19 -21.99 -2.45
CA VAL A 62 8.41 -20.60 -2.89
C VAL A 62 9.61 -20.53 -3.85
N THR A 63 9.43 -19.87 -4.99
CA THR A 63 10.51 -19.62 -5.97
C THR A 63 10.82 -18.14 -6.15
N GLN A 64 9.86 -17.25 -5.85
CA GLN A 64 10.06 -15.82 -5.85
C GLN A 64 9.23 -15.16 -4.75
N ALA A 65 9.92 -14.47 -3.84
CA ALA A 65 9.30 -13.64 -2.81
C ALA A 65 10.05 -12.32 -2.62
N ARG A 66 9.35 -11.32 -2.09
CA ARG A 66 9.92 -10.02 -1.69
C ARG A 66 9.26 -9.53 -0.40
N PRO A 67 9.93 -8.65 0.37
CA PRO A 67 9.27 -7.97 1.48
C PRO A 67 8.07 -7.16 0.99
N LEU A 68 6.98 -7.16 1.76
CA LEU A 68 5.78 -6.36 1.50
C LEU A 68 5.55 -5.32 2.59
N ILE A 69 5.47 -5.75 3.85
CA ILE A 69 5.22 -4.86 4.99
C ILE A 69 5.60 -5.54 6.31
N GLN A 70 6.03 -4.76 7.30
CA GLN A 70 6.18 -5.22 8.69
C GLN A 70 5.12 -4.57 9.57
N VAL A 71 4.37 -5.37 10.32
CA VAL A 71 3.35 -4.87 11.26
C VAL A 71 3.71 -5.28 12.68
N ARG A 72 3.80 -4.28 13.57
CA ARG A 72 4.07 -4.48 15.01
C ARG A 72 2.76 -4.32 15.76
N HIS A 73 2.34 -5.36 16.46
CA HIS A 73 1.09 -5.33 17.22
C HIS A 73 1.29 -5.87 18.63
N ASP A 74 0.91 -5.07 19.61
CA ASP A 74 1.05 -5.39 21.03
C ASP A 74 -0.36 -5.66 21.60
N TYR A 75 -0.66 -6.94 21.84
CA TYR A 75 -1.84 -7.37 22.58
C TYR A 75 -1.57 -7.28 24.10
N PRO A 76 -2.61 -7.25 24.95
CA PRO A 76 -2.41 -7.24 26.41
C PRO A 76 -1.56 -8.40 26.94
N ASP A 77 -1.56 -9.56 26.26
CA ASP A 77 -0.91 -10.80 26.67
C ASP A 77 0.32 -11.18 25.83
N LYS A 78 0.56 -10.54 24.67
CA LYS A 78 1.71 -10.84 23.79
C LYS A 78 2.08 -9.69 22.87
N GLN A 79 3.34 -9.63 22.44
CA GLN A 79 3.81 -8.70 21.41
C GLN A 79 4.17 -9.48 20.15
N VAL A 80 3.74 -9.01 18.98
CA VAL A 80 3.94 -9.71 17.70
C VAL A 80 4.58 -8.77 16.67
N LEU A 81 5.55 -9.29 15.93
CA LEU A 81 6.02 -8.74 14.66
C LEU A 81 5.54 -9.67 13.54
N LEU A 82 4.67 -9.16 12.68
CA LEU A 82 4.28 -9.80 11.43
C LEU A 82 5.23 -9.29 10.34
N ASP A 83 6.15 -10.13 9.86
CA ASP A 83 7.03 -9.85 8.74
C ASP A 83 6.41 -10.48 7.48
N VAL A 84 5.78 -9.63 6.67
CA VAL A 84 4.92 -10.09 5.58
C VAL A 84 5.64 -9.95 4.26
N TRP A 85 5.62 -11.05 3.50
CA TRP A 85 6.25 -11.16 2.20
C TRP A 85 5.20 -11.36 1.11
N GLU A 86 5.43 -10.77 -0.05
CA GLU A 86 4.67 -11.08 -1.26
C GLU A 86 5.34 -12.25 -1.97
N VAL A 87 4.60 -13.34 -2.18
CA VAL A 87 5.05 -14.50 -2.97
C VAL A 87 4.45 -14.37 -4.36
N GLY A 88 5.31 -14.07 -5.33
CA GLY A 88 4.92 -13.88 -6.73
C GLY A 88 5.03 -15.14 -7.58
N ALA A 89 5.81 -16.13 -7.14
CA ALA A 89 5.93 -17.42 -7.80
C ALA A 89 6.25 -18.54 -6.81
N PHE A 90 5.71 -19.72 -7.08
CA PHE A 90 5.90 -20.96 -6.33
C PHE A 90 5.66 -22.18 -7.23
N THR A 91 6.07 -23.36 -6.77
CA THR A 91 5.71 -24.66 -7.37
C THR A 91 4.80 -25.45 -6.42
N GLY A 92 4.09 -26.45 -6.96
CA GLY A 92 3.06 -27.20 -6.23
C GLY A 92 1.66 -26.60 -6.43
N GLU A 93 0.65 -27.27 -5.87
CA GLU A 93 -0.74 -26.81 -5.85
C GLU A 93 -1.15 -26.52 -4.40
N ALA A 94 -1.52 -25.27 -4.14
CA ALA A 94 -1.91 -24.84 -2.79
C ALA A 94 -3.16 -25.57 -2.32
N HIS A 95 -3.06 -26.28 -1.21
CA HIS A 95 -4.16 -26.97 -0.54
C HIS A 95 -4.00 -26.87 0.97
N GLY A 96 -5.08 -26.91 1.74
CA GLY A 96 -4.97 -26.84 3.20
C GLY A 96 -4.43 -28.16 3.76
N ALA A 97 -3.12 -28.28 3.97
CA ALA A 97 -2.49 -29.50 4.47
C ALA A 97 -2.89 -29.84 5.92
N GLU A 98 -3.37 -28.85 6.68
CA GLU A 98 -3.97 -29.03 8.01
C GLU A 98 -5.50 -29.19 7.98
N GLY A 99 -6.10 -29.28 6.79
CA GLY A 99 -7.56 -29.34 6.61
C GLY A 99 -8.27 -27.98 6.69
N GLN A 100 -7.50 -26.88 6.68
CA GLN A 100 -8.03 -25.53 6.71
C GLN A 100 -8.64 -25.12 5.36
N PRO A 101 -9.82 -24.46 5.33
CA PRO A 101 -10.38 -23.92 4.09
C PRO A 101 -9.48 -22.84 3.49
N LEU A 102 -9.30 -22.89 2.17
CA LEU A 102 -8.57 -21.88 1.41
C LEU A 102 -9.51 -21.12 0.46
N ALA A 103 -9.18 -19.86 0.18
CA ALA A 103 -9.85 -19.07 -0.84
C ALA A 103 -8.86 -18.22 -1.64
N TRP A 104 -9.02 -18.24 -2.97
CA TRP A 104 -8.36 -17.31 -3.88
C TRP A 104 -9.26 -16.10 -4.11
N VAL A 105 -8.87 -14.95 -3.58
CA VAL A 105 -9.71 -13.74 -3.52
C VAL A 105 -9.11 -12.62 -4.36
N ALA A 106 -9.91 -11.94 -5.19
CA ALA A 106 -9.42 -10.77 -5.90
C ALA A 106 -9.07 -9.66 -4.88
N PRO A 107 -7.95 -8.91 -5.03
CA PRO A 107 -7.50 -7.98 -4.01
C PRO A 107 -8.58 -7.00 -3.51
N ARG A 108 -9.39 -6.45 -4.44
CA ARG A 108 -10.50 -5.55 -4.11
C ARG A 108 -11.55 -6.12 -3.14
N HIS A 109 -11.69 -7.44 -3.08
CA HIS A 109 -12.64 -8.15 -2.22
C HIS A 109 -12.04 -8.60 -0.90
N LEU A 110 -10.74 -8.40 -0.65
CA LEU A 110 -10.12 -8.77 0.63
C LEU A 110 -10.77 -8.06 1.83
N ALA A 111 -11.25 -6.82 1.64
CA ALA A 111 -11.95 -6.08 2.68
C ALA A 111 -13.32 -6.69 3.06
N ASP A 112 -13.86 -7.59 2.24
CA ASP A 112 -15.14 -8.27 2.49
C ASP A 112 -14.98 -9.46 3.47
N TYR A 113 -13.73 -9.81 3.82
CA TYR A 113 -13.40 -10.92 4.72
C TYR A 113 -12.99 -10.41 6.10
N ALA A 114 -13.39 -11.12 7.14
CA ALA A 114 -13.03 -10.78 8.52
C ALA A 114 -11.63 -11.28 8.86
N PHE A 115 -10.71 -10.34 9.11
CA PHE A 115 -9.34 -10.61 9.56
C PHE A 115 -9.12 -10.11 11.00
N PRO A 116 -8.09 -10.61 11.70
CA PRO A 116 -7.57 -9.98 12.91
C PRO A 116 -7.26 -8.49 12.70
N ALA A 117 -7.44 -7.66 13.73
CA ALA A 117 -7.17 -6.22 13.64
C ALA A 117 -5.73 -5.90 13.17
N ALA A 118 -4.75 -6.71 13.60
CA ALA A 118 -3.35 -6.59 13.19
C ALA A 118 -3.12 -6.79 11.68
N ASN A 119 -4.07 -7.40 10.96
CA ASN A 119 -3.94 -7.65 9.53
C ASN A 119 -4.48 -6.51 8.66
N ALA A 120 -5.14 -5.49 9.24
CA ALA A 120 -5.68 -4.38 8.46
C ALA A 120 -4.64 -3.71 7.55
N PRO A 121 -3.40 -3.41 8.02
CA PRO A 121 -2.36 -2.86 7.13
C PRO A 121 -1.89 -3.86 6.06
N ILE A 122 -1.93 -5.16 6.35
CA ILE A 122 -1.57 -6.22 5.39
C ILE A 122 -2.62 -6.30 4.27
N VAL A 123 -3.90 -6.24 4.62
CA VAL A 123 -5.01 -6.16 3.66
C VAL A 123 -4.88 -4.92 2.78
N ALA A 124 -4.48 -3.78 3.36
CA ALA A 124 -4.20 -2.58 2.58
C ALA A 124 -3.01 -2.78 1.62
N ALA A 125 -1.88 -3.30 2.11
CA ALA A 125 -0.69 -3.57 1.30
C ALA A 125 -0.99 -4.54 0.12
N ALA A 126 -1.75 -5.60 0.38
CA ALA A 126 -2.13 -6.60 -0.63
C ALA A 126 -3.02 -6.03 -1.75
N ARG A 127 -3.78 -4.96 -1.45
CA ARG A 127 -4.67 -4.25 -2.38
C ARG A 127 -3.96 -3.16 -3.19
N LEU A 128 -2.86 -2.62 -2.68
CA LEU A 128 -2.14 -1.53 -3.30
C LEU A 128 -1.14 -2.06 -4.35
N PRO A 129 -0.92 -1.35 -5.47
CA PRO A 129 0.17 -1.63 -6.38
C PRO A 129 1.52 -1.17 -5.79
N ASP A 130 2.60 -1.37 -6.52
CA ASP A 130 3.95 -0.88 -6.20
C ASP A 130 4.27 0.50 -6.82
N ARG A 131 3.41 0.99 -7.71
CA ARG A 131 3.56 2.26 -8.43
C ARG A 131 2.36 3.17 -8.21
N TYR A 132 2.62 4.33 -7.62
CA TYR A 132 1.65 5.39 -7.43
C TYR A 132 1.97 6.59 -8.35
N LEU A 133 1.26 6.67 -9.47
CA LEU A 133 1.44 7.78 -10.41
C LEU A 133 0.83 9.06 -9.85
N ILE A 134 1.56 10.16 -9.95
CA ILE A 134 1.05 11.51 -9.71
C ILE A 134 1.04 12.22 -11.07
N THR A 135 -0.08 12.77 -11.50
CA THR A 135 -0.14 13.45 -12.81
C THR A 135 0.81 14.65 -12.84
N PRO A 136 1.42 14.96 -13.99
CA PRO A 136 2.15 16.21 -14.18
C PRO A 136 1.20 17.41 -14.02
N ASP A 137 1.78 18.56 -13.66
CA ASP A 137 1.12 19.86 -13.74
C ASP A 137 1.24 20.45 -15.14
N GLU A 138 0.54 21.56 -15.37
CA GLU A 138 0.68 22.43 -16.54
C GLU A 138 0.33 21.78 -17.90
N LEU A 139 -0.31 20.62 -17.90
CA LEU A 139 -0.92 20.05 -19.09
C LEU A 139 -2.36 20.54 -19.27
N GLU A 140 -2.77 20.70 -20.53
CA GLU A 140 -4.17 20.91 -20.87
C GLU A 140 -5.02 19.69 -20.45
N PRO A 141 -6.30 19.88 -20.05
CA PRO A 141 -7.15 18.79 -19.56
C PRO A 141 -7.23 17.58 -20.50
N GLN A 142 -7.25 17.80 -21.82
CA GLN A 142 -7.34 16.74 -22.81
C GLN A 142 -6.06 15.87 -22.87
N ASP A 143 -4.89 16.50 -22.79
CA ASP A 143 -3.61 15.80 -22.81
C ASP A 143 -3.40 15.00 -21.51
N LEU A 144 -3.80 15.58 -20.38
CA LEU A 144 -3.79 14.89 -19.10
C LEU A 144 -4.72 13.67 -19.13
N LEU A 145 -5.93 13.79 -19.68
CA LEU A 145 -6.85 12.65 -19.83
C LEU A 145 -6.29 11.56 -20.75
N ALA A 146 -5.65 11.95 -21.86
CA ALA A 146 -5.00 11.01 -22.78
C ALA A 146 -3.83 10.27 -22.11
N GLY A 147 -2.98 10.99 -21.38
CA GLY A 147 -1.86 10.40 -20.64
C GLY A 147 -2.31 9.46 -19.51
N VAL A 148 -3.42 9.77 -18.82
CA VAL A 148 -4.01 8.84 -17.84
C VAL A 148 -4.48 7.54 -18.52
N ARG A 149 -5.15 7.62 -19.68
CA ARG A 149 -5.56 6.42 -20.44
C ARG A 149 -4.36 5.57 -20.82
N GLN A 150 -3.28 6.20 -21.28
CA GLN A 150 -2.04 5.51 -21.61
C GLN A 150 -1.41 4.85 -20.37
N ALA A 151 -1.28 5.58 -19.25
CA ALA A 151 -0.72 5.05 -18.02
C ALA A 151 -1.47 3.80 -17.51
N ILE A 152 -2.81 3.80 -17.60
CA ILE A 152 -3.63 2.64 -17.24
C ILE A 152 -3.36 1.46 -18.18
N ALA A 153 -3.28 1.71 -19.50
CA ALA A 153 -2.97 0.68 -20.49
C ALA A 153 -1.58 0.05 -20.23
N GLU A 154 -0.63 0.84 -19.74
CA GLU A 154 0.71 0.40 -19.36
C GLU A 154 0.82 -0.26 -17.98
N GLY A 155 -0.30 -0.42 -17.27
CA GLY A 155 -0.36 -1.18 -16.02
C GLY A 155 -0.41 -0.34 -14.74
N ILE A 156 -0.47 0.99 -14.81
CA ILE A 156 -0.70 1.81 -13.61
C ILE A 156 -2.10 1.53 -13.05
N ARG A 157 -2.16 1.32 -11.72
CA ARG A 157 -3.41 1.00 -11.01
C ARG A 157 -3.74 1.95 -9.86
N LEU A 158 -2.86 2.90 -9.54
CA LEU A 158 -3.08 3.92 -8.53
C LEU A 158 -2.57 5.27 -9.06
N ILE A 159 -3.46 6.27 -9.11
CA ILE A 159 -3.23 7.55 -9.77
C ILE A 159 -3.68 8.69 -8.86
N GLN A 160 -2.87 9.72 -8.68
CA GLN A 160 -3.23 10.99 -8.05
C GLN A 160 -3.42 12.06 -9.11
N LEU A 161 -4.58 12.72 -9.13
CA LEU A 161 -4.74 13.95 -9.90
C LEU A 161 -4.11 15.12 -9.15
N ARG A 162 -2.99 15.62 -9.68
CA ARG A 162 -2.29 16.82 -9.22
C ARG A 162 -2.42 17.92 -10.26
N ALA A 163 -3.14 18.99 -9.90
CA ALA A 163 -3.27 20.21 -10.70
C ALA A 163 -3.39 21.44 -9.78
N PRO A 164 -2.31 21.81 -9.05
CA PRO A 164 -2.37 22.79 -7.97
C PRO A 164 -2.68 24.23 -8.42
N GLY A 165 -2.46 24.56 -9.71
CA GLY A 165 -2.77 25.87 -10.28
C GLY A 165 -4.12 25.96 -10.99
N MET A 166 -4.90 24.87 -11.03
CA MET A 166 -6.18 24.82 -11.74
C MET A 166 -7.30 25.40 -10.89
N PHE A 167 -8.22 26.14 -11.51
CA PHE A 167 -9.41 26.65 -10.81
C PHE A 167 -10.34 25.51 -10.38
N ASP A 168 -10.93 25.60 -9.19
CA ASP A 168 -11.69 24.52 -8.56
C ASP A 168 -12.79 23.91 -9.44
N ALA A 169 -13.54 24.73 -10.20
CA ALA A 169 -14.57 24.20 -11.10
C ALA A 169 -13.96 23.36 -12.23
N GLN A 170 -12.86 23.83 -12.83
CA GLN A 170 -12.14 23.10 -13.89
C GLN A 170 -11.50 21.82 -13.34
N TYR A 171 -10.95 21.89 -12.12
CA TYR A 171 -10.40 20.71 -11.44
C TYR A 171 -11.48 19.66 -11.23
N ARG A 172 -12.65 20.06 -10.73
CA ARG A 172 -13.78 19.14 -10.47
C ARG A 172 -14.28 18.49 -11.76
N ASP A 173 -14.44 19.26 -12.84
CA ASP A 173 -14.84 18.71 -14.14
C ASP A 173 -13.83 17.68 -14.65
N LEU A 174 -12.53 18.01 -14.61
CA LEU A 174 -11.46 17.09 -15.00
C LEU A 174 -11.41 15.85 -14.10
N ALA A 175 -11.64 15.99 -12.79
CA ALA A 175 -11.68 14.88 -11.86
C ALA A 175 -12.83 13.90 -12.18
N VAL A 176 -13.99 14.40 -12.61
CA VAL A 176 -15.11 13.55 -13.07
C VAL A 176 -14.70 12.74 -14.30
N ASP A 177 -14.09 13.38 -15.30
CA ASP A 177 -13.65 12.71 -16.53
C ASP A 177 -12.60 11.62 -16.25
N ILE A 178 -11.62 11.93 -15.41
CA ILE A 178 -10.57 10.98 -15.01
C ILE A 178 -11.15 9.83 -14.19
N GLN A 179 -12.11 10.11 -13.30
CA GLN A 179 -12.80 9.05 -12.55
C GLN A 179 -13.50 8.07 -13.51
N GLY A 180 -14.14 8.59 -14.57
CA GLY A 180 -14.73 7.76 -15.63
C GLY A 180 -13.70 6.89 -16.36
N VAL A 181 -12.51 7.43 -16.65
CA VAL A 181 -11.41 6.67 -17.26
C VAL A 181 -10.85 5.58 -16.33
N CYS A 182 -10.74 5.88 -15.04
CA CYS A 182 -10.22 4.98 -14.01
C CYS A 182 -11.21 3.86 -13.63
N ALA A 183 -12.51 4.04 -13.85
CA ALA A 183 -13.56 3.11 -13.40
C ALA A 183 -13.26 1.65 -13.77
N GLY A 184 -13.17 0.79 -12.74
CA GLY A 184 -12.87 -0.64 -12.87
C GLY A 184 -11.44 -1.00 -13.28
N LYS A 185 -10.56 -0.01 -13.48
CA LYS A 185 -9.20 -0.19 -14.01
C LYS A 185 -8.10 0.32 -13.09
N ALA A 186 -8.32 1.43 -12.38
CA ALA A 186 -7.36 2.04 -11.47
C ALA A 186 -8.08 2.80 -10.34
N GLN A 187 -7.41 2.94 -9.19
CA GLN A 187 -7.87 3.80 -8.11
C GLN A 187 -7.41 5.24 -8.36
N LEU A 188 -8.37 6.16 -8.43
CA LEU A 188 -8.11 7.60 -8.44
C LEU A 188 -8.03 8.14 -7.01
N MET A 189 -7.00 8.94 -6.75
CA MET A 189 -6.79 9.70 -5.52
C MET A 189 -6.88 11.19 -5.87
N LEU A 190 -7.71 11.92 -5.14
CA LEU A 190 -7.87 13.37 -5.31
C LEU A 190 -7.20 14.11 -4.17
N LYS A 191 -6.87 15.38 -4.43
CA LYS A 191 -6.29 16.31 -3.47
C LYS A 191 -7.09 17.60 -3.52
N GLY A 192 -7.61 18.03 -2.38
CA GLY A 192 -8.44 19.22 -2.29
C GLY A 192 -9.14 19.36 -0.94
N PRO A 193 -10.06 20.34 -0.82
CA PRO A 193 -10.93 20.51 0.34
C PRO A 193 -11.79 19.26 0.63
N LEU A 194 -11.94 18.89 1.90
CA LEU A 194 -12.73 17.72 2.31
C LEU A 194 -14.24 17.88 2.05
N GLU A 195 -14.72 19.09 1.84
CA GLU A 195 -16.10 19.39 1.42
C GLU A 195 -16.47 18.75 0.07
N TRP A 196 -15.49 18.45 -0.79
CA TRP A 196 -15.71 17.80 -2.08
C TRP A 196 -15.91 16.28 -1.97
N LEU A 197 -15.76 15.68 -0.79
CA LEU A 197 -15.81 14.22 -0.61
C LEU A 197 -17.13 13.61 -1.10
N GLY A 198 -18.24 14.35 -1.02
CA GLY A 198 -19.56 13.91 -1.47
C GLY A 198 -19.70 13.87 -3.00
N ASP A 199 -18.94 14.69 -3.72
CA ASP A 199 -18.98 14.76 -5.18
C ASP A 199 -18.26 13.58 -5.84
N PHE A 200 -17.31 12.95 -5.12
CA PHE A 200 -16.43 11.91 -5.64
C PHE A 200 -16.45 10.64 -4.77
N PRO A 201 -17.59 9.93 -4.67
CA PRO A 201 -17.74 8.79 -3.75
C PRO A 201 -16.82 7.60 -4.08
N ALA A 202 -16.37 7.47 -5.34
CA ALA A 202 -15.47 6.40 -5.78
C ALA A 202 -13.97 6.77 -5.67
N ALA A 203 -13.65 8.05 -5.50
CA ALA A 203 -12.28 8.50 -5.33
C ALA A 203 -11.82 8.32 -3.88
N GLY A 204 -10.53 7.99 -3.74
CA GLY A 204 -9.82 8.16 -2.48
C GLY A 204 -9.33 9.59 -2.32
N TRP A 205 -8.90 9.93 -1.10
CA TRP A 205 -8.42 11.27 -0.77
C TRP A 205 -6.97 11.25 -0.32
N HIS A 206 -6.16 12.19 -0.79
CA HIS A 206 -4.77 12.35 -0.38
C HIS A 206 -4.59 13.72 0.30
N LEU A 207 -4.35 13.69 1.61
CA LEU A 207 -4.13 14.89 2.43
C LEU A 207 -2.73 15.46 2.21
N THR A 208 -2.62 16.79 2.16
CA THR A 208 -1.33 17.44 2.39
C THR A 208 -0.85 17.20 3.83
N ALA A 209 0.45 17.33 4.06
CA ALA A 209 1.04 17.37 5.40
C ALA A 209 0.39 18.44 6.29
N LYS A 210 0.00 19.59 5.71
CA LYS A 210 -0.74 20.64 6.43
C LYS A 210 -2.14 20.17 6.85
N GLN A 211 -2.92 19.60 5.92
CA GLN A 211 -4.24 19.09 6.22
C GLN A 211 -4.19 17.95 7.25
N LEU A 212 -3.18 17.09 7.17
CA LEU A 212 -2.95 16.04 8.16
C LEU A 212 -2.77 16.64 9.56
N ARG A 213 -1.86 17.63 9.72
CA ARG A 213 -1.67 18.32 11.01
C ARG A 213 -2.96 18.99 11.51
N ASP A 214 -3.69 19.65 10.62
CA ASP A 214 -4.90 20.41 10.98
C ASP A 214 -6.07 19.48 11.40
N TYR A 215 -6.14 18.25 10.87
CA TYR A 215 -7.29 17.35 11.02
C TYR A 215 -7.05 16.06 11.79
N ALA A 216 -5.80 15.61 12.00
CA ALA A 216 -5.52 14.30 12.61
C ALA A 216 -6.20 14.12 13.98
N ALA A 217 -6.24 15.17 14.80
CA ALA A 217 -6.90 15.14 16.12
C ALA A 217 -8.42 14.93 16.05
N ARG A 218 -9.05 15.16 14.90
CA ARG A 218 -10.49 14.93 14.66
C ARG A 218 -10.78 13.51 14.19
N GLY A 219 -9.74 12.71 13.94
CA GLY A 219 -9.85 11.35 13.41
C GLY A 219 -10.17 11.30 11.92
N ARG A 220 -10.53 10.10 11.45
CA ARG A 220 -10.79 9.84 10.04
C ARG A 220 -12.04 10.58 9.54
N PRO A 221 -11.96 11.34 8.44
CA PRO A 221 -13.06 12.22 7.99
C PRO A 221 -14.16 11.51 7.18
N PHE A 222 -13.95 10.25 6.79
CA PHE A 222 -14.91 9.45 6.01
C PHE A 222 -14.72 7.94 6.26
N PRO A 223 -15.68 7.09 5.86
CA PRO A 223 -15.66 5.65 6.13
C PRO A 223 -14.39 4.91 5.66
N ALA A 224 -14.05 3.80 6.32
CA ALA A 224 -12.80 3.07 6.11
C ALA A 224 -12.71 2.33 4.76
N GLU A 225 -13.83 2.17 4.07
CA GLU A 225 -13.93 1.48 2.77
C GLU A 225 -13.31 2.31 1.64
N ARG A 226 -13.27 3.64 1.78
CA ARG A 226 -12.67 4.58 0.82
C ARG A 226 -11.22 4.83 1.19
N TRP A 227 -10.30 4.89 0.22
CA TRP A 227 -8.89 5.13 0.50
C TRP A 227 -8.61 6.54 1.04
N LEU A 228 -7.85 6.62 2.12
CA LEU A 228 -7.27 7.82 2.69
C LEU A 228 -5.75 7.71 2.68
N ALA A 229 -5.08 8.70 2.11
CA ALA A 229 -3.63 8.82 2.12
C ALA A 229 -3.19 10.18 2.65
N ALA A 230 -1.92 10.28 3.04
CA ALA A 230 -1.32 11.56 3.41
C ALA A 230 0.11 11.69 2.89
N SER A 231 0.51 12.94 2.63
CA SER A 231 1.91 13.30 2.44
C SER A 231 2.60 13.40 3.79
N CYS A 232 3.69 12.64 3.96
CA CYS A 232 4.54 12.66 5.14
C CYS A 232 6.00 12.94 4.78
N HIS A 233 6.72 13.57 5.70
CA HIS A 233 8.08 14.05 5.56
C HIS A 233 8.96 13.67 6.76
N ASP A 234 8.38 13.32 7.90
CA ASP A 234 9.10 13.03 9.14
C ASP A 234 8.31 12.05 10.05
N ALA A 235 8.90 11.70 11.19
CA ALA A 235 8.29 10.80 12.17
C ALA A 235 7.01 11.36 12.82
N GLU A 236 6.92 12.68 13.00
CA GLU A 236 5.74 13.33 13.59
C GLU A 236 4.53 13.16 12.68
N GLU A 237 4.70 13.44 11.38
CA GLU A 237 3.65 13.27 10.40
C GLU A 237 3.24 11.81 10.22
N LEU A 238 4.17 10.85 10.30
CA LEU A 238 3.83 9.42 10.31
C LEU A 238 3.00 9.01 11.54
N ALA A 239 3.30 9.59 12.71
CA ALA A 239 2.50 9.36 13.92
C ALA A 239 1.09 9.98 13.81
N LEU A 240 0.97 11.18 13.24
CA LEU A 240 -0.31 11.82 12.95
C LEU A 240 -1.13 11.00 11.93
N ALA A 241 -0.48 10.48 10.88
CA ALA A 241 -1.09 9.61 9.89
C ALA A 241 -1.64 8.32 10.52
N SER A 242 -0.88 7.73 11.45
CA SER A 242 -1.33 6.58 12.24
C SER A 242 -2.56 6.92 13.08
N THR A 243 -2.51 8.03 13.81
CA THR A 243 -3.61 8.54 14.67
C THR A 243 -4.90 8.81 13.89
N MET A 244 -4.78 9.46 12.73
CA MET A 244 -5.92 9.76 11.86
C MET A 244 -6.53 8.50 11.23
N GLY A 245 -5.79 7.38 11.25
CA GLY A 245 -6.21 6.15 10.60
C GLY A 245 -6.09 6.23 9.09
N VAL A 246 -5.06 6.87 8.52
CA VAL A 246 -4.81 6.81 7.06
C VAL A 246 -4.52 5.37 6.64
N ASP A 247 -4.73 5.04 5.37
CA ASP A 247 -4.50 3.69 4.85
C ASP A 247 -3.10 3.51 4.25
N PHE A 248 -2.51 4.58 3.70
CA PHE A 248 -1.12 4.62 3.24
C PHE A 248 -0.58 6.05 3.21
N VAL A 249 0.73 6.20 3.02
CA VAL A 249 1.40 7.52 2.93
C VAL A 249 2.31 7.61 1.71
N THR A 250 2.67 8.83 1.34
CA THR A 250 3.92 9.07 0.60
C THR A 250 4.96 9.63 1.54
N LEU A 251 6.18 9.09 1.53
CA LEU A 251 7.33 9.59 2.29
C LEU A 251 8.31 10.32 1.35
N SER A 252 8.55 11.60 1.58
CA SER A 252 9.27 12.46 0.63
C SER A 252 9.94 13.69 1.26
N PRO A 253 10.86 14.37 0.55
CA PRO A 253 11.56 13.89 -0.63
C PRO A 253 12.65 12.87 -0.23
N LEU A 254 12.71 11.73 -0.92
CA LEU A 254 13.74 10.73 -0.65
C LEU A 254 15.12 11.19 -1.15
N GLN A 255 15.16 11.73 -2.36
CA GLN A 255 16.35 12.26 -3.01
C GLN A 255 16.08 13.69 -3.49
N ALA A 256 17.12 14.43 -3.88
CA ALA A 256 16.96 15.77 -4.45
C ALA A 256 16.04 15.72 -5.68
N THR A 257 15.13 16.69 -5.79
CA THR A 257 14.12 16.69 -6.85
C THR A 257 14.15 18.00 -7.62
N ARG A 258 13.86 17.95 -8.92
CA ARG A 258 13.66 19.16 -9.74
C ARG A 258 12.38 19.92 -9.38
N THR A 259 11.39 19.25 -8.78
CA THR A 259 10.10 19.85 -8.41
C THR A 259 10.21 20.68 -7.13
N HIS A 260 11.09 20.29 -6.20
CA HIS A 260 11.40 21.01 -4.97
C HIS A 260 12.92 20.95 -4.70
N PRO A 261 13.74 21.81 -5.35
CA PRO A 261 15.20 21.75 -5.26
C PRO A 261 15.75 22.24 -3.90
N GLU A 262 14.99 23.08 -3.20
CA GLU A 262 15.36 23.64 -1.89
C GLU A 262 15.11 22.66 -0.72
N ALA A 263 14.39 21.57 -0.96
CA ALA A 263 14.02 20.63 0.09
C ALA A 263 15.20 19.69 0.43
N GLN A 264 15.52 19.58 1.71
CA GLN A 264 16.54 18.65 2.18
C GLN A 264 16.04 17.20 2.02
N PRO A 265 16.74 16.34 1.26
CA PRO A 265 16.33 14.95 1.10
C PRO A 265 16.50 14.14 2.38
N LEU A 266 15.58 13.18 2.62
CA LEU A 266 15.68 12.22 3.71
C LEU A 266 16.87 11.26 3.54
N GLY A 267 17.06 10.77 2.31
CA GLY A 267 17.97 9.67 2.04
C GLY A 267 17.39 8.30 2.43
N TRP A 268 18.00 7.25 1.89
CA TRP A 268 17.52 5.87 2.02
C TRP A 268 17.60 5.34 3.45
N ASP A 269 18.65 5.69 4.19
CA ASP A 269 18.87 5.17 5.53
C ASP A 269 17.86 5.75 6.53
N ALA A 270 17.66 7.08 6.52
CA ALA A 270 16.65 7.73 7.34
C ALA A 270 15.23 7.26 6.98
N ALA A 271 14.94 7.06 5.68
CA ALA A 271 13.67 6.48 5.27
C ALA A 271 13.47 5.06 5.81
N SER A 272 14.50 4.21 5.77
CA SER A 272 14.46 2.86 6.37
C SER A 272 14.15 2.91 7.86
N GLU A 273 14.77 3.84 8.60
CA GLU A 273 14.52 4.01 10.04
C GLU A 273 13.09 4.45 10.33
N LEU A 274 12.56 5.40 9.56
CA LEU A 274 11.17 5.85 9.69
C LEU A 274 10.18 4.72 9.40
N LEU A 275 10.40 3.94 8.33
CA LEU A 275 9.52 2.84 7.95
C LEU A 275 9.54 1.69 8.96
N ARG A 276 10.67 1.43 9.65
CA ARG A 276 10.69 0.45 10.76
C ARG A 276 9.72 0.82 11.89
N GLY A 277 9.40 2.10 12.06
CA GLY A 277 8.45 2.60 13.05
C GLY A 277 7.01 2.74 12.55
N PHE A 278 6.75 2.48 11.26
CA PHE A 278 5.46 2.74 10.63
C PHE A 278 4.85 1.44 10.09
N ASP A 279 3.65 1.10 10.54
CA ASP A 279 3.02 -0.20 10.31
C ASP A 279 2.05 -0.21 9.13
N LYS A 280 2.05 0.84 8.30
CA LYS A 280 1.17 0.97 7.12
C LYS A 280 1.98 1.11 5.83
N PRO A 281 1.37 0.82 4.66
CA PRO A 281 2.01 1.02 3.38
C PRO A 281 2.54 2.44 3.18
N ALA A 282 3.77 2.55 2.68
CA ALA A 282 4.39 3.83 2.34
C ALA A 282 4.97 3.76 0.93
N PHE A 283 4.68 4.77 0.11
CA PHE A 283 5.32 4.96 -1.18
C PHE A 283 6.44 5.98 -1.05
N LEU A 284 7.64 5.64 -1.49
CA LEU A 284 8.74 6.59 -1.54
C LEU A 284 8.54 7.56 -2.69
N LEU A 285 8.69 8.86 -2.43
CA LEU A 285 8.47 9.92 -3.41
C LEU A 285 9.63 10.91 -3.39
N GLY A 286 9.98 11.40 -4.58
CA GLY A 286 10.99 12.43 -4.78
C GLY A 286 12.34 11.86 -5.18
N GLY A 287 12.65 11.99 -6.48
CA GLY A 287 13.92 11.55 -7.06
C GLY A 287 14.09 10.03 -7.16
N VAL A 288 12.97 9.29 -7.16
CA VAL A 288 12.92 7.84 -7.39
C VAL A 288 12.17 7.48 -8.66
N GLY A 289 12.52 6.34 -9.26
CA GLY A 289 11.89 5.78 -10.46
C GLY A 289 11.76 4.26 -10.40
N PRO A 290 11.24 3.62 -11.47
CA PRO A 290 11.00 2.18 -11.51
C PRO A 290 12.21 1.31 -11.15
N ASP A 291 13.43 1.76 -11.46
CA ASP A 291 14.67 1.05 -11.16
C ASP A 291 15.00 1.00 -9.65
N ASP A 292 14.38 1.87 -8.85
CA ASP A 292 14.55 1.91 -7.39
C ASP A 292 13.61 0.95 -6.65
N LEU A 293 12.65 0.30 -7.33
CA LEU A 293 11.65 -0.58 -6.72
C LEU A 293 12.27 -1.69 -5.83
N PRO A 294 13.30 -2.45 -6.28
CA PRO A 294 13.91 -3.48 -5.43
C PRO A 294 14.44 -2.90 -4.11
N ARG A 295 15.06 -1.73 -4.16
CA ARG A 295 15.58 -1.04 -2.96
C ARG A 295 14.46 -0.53 -2.07
N ALA A 296 13.38 0.01 -2.66
CA ALA A 296 12.20 0.45 -1.93
C ALA A 296 11.59 -0.69 -1.11
N TRP A 297 11.39 -1.87 -1.72
CA TRP A 297 10.88 -3.05 -1.02
C TRP A 297 11.82 -3.53 0.09
N GLN A 298 13.13 -3.55 -0.16
CA GLN A 298 14.12 -3.96 0.84
C GLN A 298 14.09 -3.10 2.11
N ILE A 299 13.75 -1.81 2.00
CA ILE A 299 13.65 -0.92 3.17
C ILE A 299 12.24 -0.87 3.79
N GLY A 300 11.31 -1.71 3.32
CA GLY A 300 9.95 -1.83 3.86
C GLY A 300 8.91 -0.90 3.22
N ALA A 301 9.21 -0.29 2.08
CA ALA A 301 8.21 0.50 1.35
C ALA A 301 7.29 -0.39 0.50
N GLN A 302 6.04 0.04 0.33
CA GLN A 302 5.09 -0.56 -0.61
C GLN A 302 5.62 -0.49 -2.05
N GLY A 303 6.31 0.61 -2.36
CA GLY A 303 6.92 0.87 -3.66
C GLY A 303 7.25 2.35 -3.82
N ILE A 304 7.07 2.87 -5.04
CA ILE A 304 7.42 4.24 -5.39
C ILE A 304 6.21 5.05 -5.86
N ALA A 305 6.26 6.35 -5.60
CA ALA A 305 5.39 7.33 -6.23
C ALA A 305 6.21 8.31 -7.06
N GLY A 306 5.64 8.81 -8.16
CA GLY A 306 6.37 9.69 -9.05
C GLY A 306 5.49 10.36 -10.10
N ILE A 307 6.02 11.45 -10.65
CA ILE A 307 5.42 12.18 -11.77
C ILE A 307 6.09 11.70 -13.07
N ARG A 308 7.19 12.35 -13.46
CA ARG A 308 7.88 12.11 -14.73
C ARG A 308 8.37 10.67 -14.90
N ALA A 309 8.89 10.06 -13.83
CA ALA A 309 9.40 8.69 -13.87
C ALA A 309 8.31 7.63 -14.16
N LEU A 310 7.03 7.98 -13.95
CA LEU A 310 5.88 7.09 -14.19
C LEU A 310 4.95 7.61 -15.29
N TRP A 311 5.20 8.81 -15.82
CA TRP A 311 4.41 9.44 -16.88
C TRP A 311 5.15 9.35 -18.21
N LYS A 312 4.64 8.54 -19.13
CA LYS A 312 5.22 8.37 -20.47
C LYS A 312 4.49 9.16 -21.57
N GLY A 313 3.47 9.93 -21.22
CA GLY A 313 2.87 10.90 -22.15
C GLY A 313 3.89 11.98 -22.51
N ALA A 314 3.74 12.60 -23.68
CA ALA A 314 4.59 13.73 -24.06
C ALA A 314 4.55 14.80 -22.96
N LEU A 315 5.71 15.10 -22.41
CA LEU A 315 5.96 16.27 -21.57
C LEU A 315 6.81 17.16 -22.46
N ASP A 316 6.20 18.16 -23.09
CA ASP A 316 6.93 19.14 -23.89
C ASP A 316 7.99 19.87 -23.05
#